data_AF-A0A3D5SSL5-F1
#
_entry.id   AF-A0A3D5SSL5-F1
#
_cell.length_a   1.000
_cell.length_b   1.000
_cell.length_c   1.000
_cell.angle_alpha   90.00
_cell.angle_beta   90.00
_cell.angle_gamma   90.00
#
_symmetry.space_group_name_H-M   'P 1'
#
loop_
_entity.id
_entity.type
_entity.pdbx_description
1 polymer ?
#
loop_
_entity_poly.entity_id
_entity_poly.type
_entity_poly.pdbx_seq_one_letter_code
_entity_poly.pdbx_strand_id
1 'polypeptide(L)' 'GIVGAAVGMGAYGLRPVVEIQFADYFYPATDQIVSEVARLRYRSAGEFIAPLTIRMPCGGGIYGGQTHS' A
#
# COMPACT_ATOMS: atom_id res chain seq x y z
N GLY A 1 0.84 4.48 -10.11
CA GLY A 1 0.70 3.16 -9.46
C GLY A 1 -0.40 3.21 -8.40
N ILE A 2 -1.01 2.06 -8.06
CA ILE A 2 -2.17 1.98 -7.13
C ILE A 2 -1.86 2.63 -5.77
N VAL A 3 -0.75 2.25 -5.13
CA VAL A 3 -0.37 2.79 -3.81
C VAL A 3 -0.03 4.28 -3.89
N GLY A 4 0.71 4.73 -4.91
CA GLY A 4 1.04 6.15 -5.07
C GLY A 4 -0.18 7.03 -5.31
N ALA A 5 -1.18 6.56 -6.07
CA ALA A 5 -2.46 7.26 -6.21
C ALA A 5 -3.21 7.33 -4.86
N ALA A 6 -3.17 6.26 -4.06
CA ALA A 6 -3.75 6.25 -2.72
C ALA A 6 -3.08 7.23 -1.75
N VAL A 7 -1.75 7.40 -1.84
CA VAL A 7 -1.01 8.44 -1.09
C VAL A 7 -1.55 9.82 -1.45
N GLY A 8 -1.68 10.13 -2.74
CA GLY A 8 -2.21 11.42 -3.21
C GLY A 8 -3.66 11.66 -2.75
N MET A 9 -4.51 10.64 -2.85
CA MET A 9 -5.89 10.71 -2.34
C MET A 9 -5.95 10.93 -0.82
N GLY A 10 -5.07 10.27 -0.06
CA GLY A 10 -4.94 10.44 1.38
C GLY A 10 -4.49 11.84 1.77
N ALA A 11 -3.48 12.37 1.07
CA ALA A 11 -2.98 13.74 1.27
C ALA A 11 -4.04 14.80 0.92
N TYR A 12 -4.91 14.53 -0.06
CA TYR A 12 -6.05 15.39 -0.40
C TYR A 12 -7.17 15.35 0.65
N GLY A 13 -7.26 14.27 1.45
CA GLY A 13 -8.23 14.15 2.54
C GLY A 13 -9.21 12.97 2.42
N LEU A 14 -9.04 12.07 1.44
CA LEU A 14 -9.80 10.82 1.35
C LEU A 14 -9.22 9.74 2.28
N ARG A 15 -9.98 8.65 2.44
CA ARG A 15 -9.58 7.47 3.24
C ARG A 15 -9.57 6.19 2.40
N PRO A 16 -8.62 6.03 1.47
CA PRO A 16 -8.68 4.97 0.47
C PRO A 16 -8.39 3.59 1.06
N VAL A 17 -9.19 2.60 0.64
CA VAL A 17 -8.98 1.17 0.92
C VAL A 17 -8.64 0.50 -0.40
N VAL A 18 -7.34 0.30 -0.64
CA VAL A 18 -6.83 -0.28 -1.89
C VAL A 18 -6.46 -1.75 -1.72
N GLU A 19 -6.41 -2.49 -2.83
CA GLU A 19 -6.09 -3.91 -2.84
C GLU A 19 -4.89 -4.19 -3.76
N ILE A 20 -4.03 -5.12 -3.33
CA ILE A 20 -3.04 -5.80 -4.17
C ILE A 20 -3.48 -7.26 -4.24
N GLN A 21 -3.63 -7.79 -5.45
CA GLN A 21 -4.35 -9.04 -5.72
C GLN A 21 -3.79 -10.27 -4.97
N PHE A 22 -2.46 -10.34 -4.82
CA PHE A 22 -1.75 -11.29 -3.97
C PHE A 22 -0.66 -10.55 -3.24
N ALA A 23 -0.40 -10.90 -1.99
CA ALA A 23 0.70 -10.34 -1.22
C ALA A 23 2.03 -10.51 -1.97
N ASP A 24 2.22 -11.60 -2.70
CA ASP A 24 3.36 -11.89 -3.58
C ASP A 24 3.67 -10.78 -4.59
N TYR A 25 2.66 -9.98 -4.97
CA TYR A 25 2.77 -8.91 -5.96
C TYR A 25 2.89 -7.51 -5.35
N PHE A 26 3.23 -7.39 -4.06
CA PHE A 26 3.46 -6.09 -3.44
C PHE A 26 4.78 -5.42 -3.86
N TYR A 27 5.75 -6.20 -4.35
CA TYR A 27 7.10 -5.71 -4.64
C TYR A 27 7.17 -4.49 -5.55
N PRO A 28 6.39 -4.38 -6.65
CA PRO A 28 6.37 -3.19 -7.49
C PRO A 28 5.93 -1.91 -6.76
N ALA A 29 5.26 -2.03 -5.61
CA ALA A 29 4.82 -0.92 -4.78
C ALA A 29 5.75 -0.64 -3.58
N THR A 30 6.86 -1.38 -3.41
CA THR A 30 7.74 -1.28 -2.24
C THR A 30 8.21 0.15 -1.96
N ASP A 31 8.66 0.88 -2.97
CA ASP A 31 9.11 2.26 -2.81
C ASP A 31 7.98 3.16 -2.31
N GLN A 32 6.78 3.06 -2.89
CA GLN A 32 5.63 3.84 -2.44
C GLN A 32 5.21 3.48 -1.01
N ILE A 33 5.29 2.21 -0.61
CA ILE A 33 4.95 1.80 0.77
C ILE A 33 5.97 2.31 1.78
N VAL A 34 7.27 2.12 1.51
CA VAL A 34 8.34 2.38 2.48
C VAL A 34 8.78 3.84 2.48
N SER A 35 8.99 4.43 1.31
CA SER A 35 9.53 5.79 1.15
C SER A 35 8.43 6.84 1.32
N GLU A 36 7.22 6.57 0.82
CA GLU A 36 6.13 7.55 0.76
C GLU A 36 5.10 7.35 1.87
N VAL A 37 4.35 6.23 1.87
CA VAL A 37 3.24 5.98 2.82
C VAL A 37 3.72 6.06 4.26
N ALA A 38 4.75 5.28 4.63
CA ALA A 38 5.22 5.16 6.01
C ALA A 38 5.79 6.47 6.58
N ARG A 39 6.32 7.35 5.72
CA ARG A 39 7.07 8.54 6.14
C ARG A 39 6.33 9.85 5.93
N LEU A 40 5.21 9.86 5.21
CA LEU A 40 4.52 11.09 4.82
C LEU A 40 4.22 12.01 6.01
N ARG A 41 3.64 11.46 7.09
CA ARG A 41 3.35 12.22 8.32
C ARG A 41 4.61 12.78 8.97
N TYR A 42 5.67 11.98 9.03
CA TYR A 42 6.91 12.37 9.69
C TYR A 42 7.65 13.46 8.90
N ARG A 43 7.88 13.24 7.60
CA ARG A 43 8.63 14.17 6.75
C ARG A 43 7.92 15.50 6.50
N SER A 44 6.60 15.56 6.72
CA SER A 44 5.79 16.78 6.61
C SER A 44 5.46 17.42 7.95
N ALA A 45 6.02 16.93 9.07
CA ALA A 45 5.68 17.39 10.41
C ALA A 45 4.15 17.41 10.71
N GLY A 46 3.39 16.51 10.09
CA GLY A 46 1.95 16.38 10.25
C GLY A 46 1.10 17.20 9.27
N GLU A 47 1.69 17.96 8.36
CA GLU A 47 0.94 18.70 7.32
C GLU A 47 0.22 17.76 6.36
N PHE A 48 0.86 16.64 5.99
CA PHE A 48 0.26 15.61 5.14
C PHE A 48 0.23 14.26 5.86
N ILE A 49 -0.90 13.55 5.73
CA ILE A 49 -1.08 12.20 6.27
C ILE A 49 -1.52 11.24 5.17
N ALA A 50 -1.22 9.95 5.34
CA ALA A 50 -1.65 8.88 4.44
C ALA A 50 -2.63 7.92 5.17
N PRO A 51 -3.87 8.34 5.46
CA PRO A 51 -4.86 7.54 6.19
C PRO A 51 -5.47 6.47 5.28
N LEU A 52 -4.67 5.51 4.84
CA LEU A 52 -5.07 4.48 3.88
C LEU A 52 -4.94 3.07 4.46
N THR A 53 -5.61 2.12 3.81
CA THR A 53 -5.51 0.69 4.11
C THR A 53 -5.16 -0.06 2.83
N ILE A 54 -4.13 -0.91 2.88
CA ILE A 54 -3.75 -1.79 1.77
C ILE A 54 -4.14 -3.21 2.18
N ARG A 55 -5.08 -3.82 1.46
CA ARG A 55 -5.47 -5.23 1.65
C ARG A 55 -4.69 -6.10 0.67
N MET A 56 -4.21 -7.24 1.15
CA MET A 56 -3.48 -8.22 0.35
C MET A 56 -3.86 -9.62 0.82
N PRO A 57 -4.42 -10.49 -0.06
CA PRO A 57 -4.55 -11.91 0.25
C PRO A 57 -3.17 -12.55 0.42
N CYS A 58 -3.01 -13.38 1.44
CA CYS A 58 -1.80 -14.14 1.72
C CYS A 58 -2.15 -15.53 2.27
N GLY A 59 -1.17 -16.44 2.28
CA GLY A 59 -1.32 -17.78 2.81
C GLY A 59 -1.39 -18.84 1.71
N GLY A 60 -0.75 -19.98 1.97
CA GLY A 60 -0.72 -21.13 1.07
C GLY A 60 -1.79 -22.19 1.36
N GLY A 61 -1.52 -23.42 0.92
CA GLY A 61 -2.43 -24.56 1.12
C GLY A 61 -3.51 -24.74 0.05
N ILE A 62 -3.39 -24.04 -1.09
CA ILE A 62 -4.39 -24.01 -2.18
C ILE A 62 -3.83 -24.36 -3.57
N TYR A 63 -2.66 -24.99 -3.65
CA TYR A 63 -1.93 -25.21 -4.91
C TYR A 63 -1.57 -23.92 -5.69
N GLY A 64 -1.38 -22.80 -4.97
CA GLY A 64 -1.00 -21.51 -5.58
C GLY A 64 0.40 -21.45 -6.19
N GLY A 65 1.34 -22.26 -5.70
CA GLY A 65 2.72 -22.28 -6.20
C GLY A 65 3.52 -21.05 -5.75
N GLN A 66 4.54 -20.67 -6.53
CA GLN A 66 5.58 -19.73 -6.08
C GLN A 66 5.13 -18.29 -5.83
N THR A 67 4.01 -17.87 -6.44
CA THR A 67 3.58 -16.46 -6.44
C THR A 67 2.10 -16.27 -6.06
N HIS A 68 1.52 -17.24 -5.36
CA HIS A 68 0.11 -17.19 -4.92
C HIS A 68 -0.05 -17.86 -3.53
N SER A 69 0.91 -17.69 -2.63
CA SER A 69 0.88 -18.33 -1.29
C SER A 69 1.71 -17.62 -0.23
#